data_AF-A0A317CWX3-F1
#
_entry.id   AF-A0A317CWX3-F1
#
_cell.length_a   1.000
_cell.length_b   1.000
_cell.length_c   1.000
_cell.angle_alpha   90.00
_cell.angle_beta   90.00
_cell.angle_gamma   90.00
#
_symmetry.space_group_name_H-M   'P 1'
#
loop_
_entity.id
_entity.type
_entity.pdbx_description
1 polymer ?
#
loop_
_entity_poly.entity_id
_entity_poly.type
_entity_poly.pdbx_seq_one_letter_code
_entity_poly.pdbx_strand_id
1 'polypeptide(L)'
;MTEEPLTVRPELLGGVARALDDDAYRLAHGLVGTPGLVVPAPDWLACAALAGLESAVHGWLGRLGGLVAVTGGAVRTAVESYRAVDERAARRLAALPR
;
A
#
# COMPACT_ATOMS: atom_id res chain seq x y z
N MET A 1 5.03 -8.99 32.30
CA MET A 1 4.07 -9.03 31.18
C MET A 1 4.45 -10.22 30.32
N THR A 2 3.69 -11.30 30.39
CA THR A 2 3.84 -12.43 29.47
C THR A 2 3.14 -12.05 28.17
N GLU A 3 3.92 -11.76 27.14
CA GLU A 3 3.38 -11.53 25.78
C GLU A 3 2.70 -12.81 25.31
N GLU A 4 1.43 -12.69 24.95
CA GLU A 4 0.67 -13.78 24.35
C GLU A 4 1.18 -14.01 22.91
N PRO A 5 1.45 -15.26 22.50
CA PRO A 5 1.99 -15.54 21.18
C PRO A 5 0.99 -15.11 20.09
N LEU A 6 1.41 -14.21 19.21
CA LEU A 6 0.60 -13.80 18.08
C LEU A 6 0.54 -14.93 17.04
N THR A 7 -0.65 -15.45 16.73
CA THR A 7 -0.83 -16.39 15.63
C THR A 7 -0.87 -15.63 14.31
N VAL A 8 0.22 -15.69 13.55
CA VAL A 8 0.34 -15.01 12.26
C VAL A 8 -0.13 -15.95 11.14
N ARG A 9 -0.91 -15.40 10.20
CA ARG A 9 -1.37 -16.10 9.00
C ARG A 9 -0.75 -15.45 7.74
N PRO A 10 0.43 -15.91 7.29
CA PRO A 10 1.17 -15.28 6.19
C PRO A 10 0.36 -15.16 4.89
N GLU A 11 -0.58 -16.07 4.63
CA GLU A 11 -1.44 -16.05 3.44
C GLU A 11 -2.41 -14.86 3.46
N LEU A 12 -3.00 -14.59 4.63
CA LEU A 12 -3.88 -13.43 4.80
C LEU A 12 -3.10 -12.13 4.67
N LEU A 13 -1.92 -12.06 5.30
CA LEU A 13 -1.04 -10.90 5.18
C LEU A 13 -0.57 -10.67 3.74
N GLY A 14 -0.33 -11.74 2.97
CA GLY A 14 -0.02 -11.63 1.54
C GLY A 14 -1.18 -11.05 0.72
N GLY A 15 -2.42 -11.44 1.05
CA GLY A 15 -3.62 -10.83 0.47
C GLY A 15 -3.75 -9.34 0.81
N VAL A 16 -3.48 -8.97 2.07
CA VAL A 16 -3.48 -7.57 2.51
C VAL A 16 -2.40 -6.76 1.81
N ALA A 17 -1.17 -7.28 1.68
CA ALA A 17 -0.09 -6.60 0.97
C ALA A 17 -0.48 -6.30 -0.49
N ARG A 18 -1.12 -7.27 -1.17
CA ARG A 18 -1.62 -7.08 -2.53
C ARG A 18 -2.72 -6.02 -2.62
N ALA A 19 -3.68 -6.04 -1.69
CA ALA A 19 -4.72 -5.02 -1.65
C ALA A 19 -4.14 -3.61 -1.44
N LEU A 20 -3.13 -3.48 -0.57
CA LEU A 20 -2.41 -2.22 -0.36
C LEU A 20 -1.69 -1.76 -1.63
N ASP A 21 -1.08 -2.67 -2.40
CA ASP A 21 -0.46 -2.29 -3.68
C ASP A 21 -1.50 -1.78 -4.69
N ASP A 22 -2.65 -2.46 -4.79
CA ASP A 22 -3.73 -2.08 -5.70
C ASP A 22 -4.28 -0.70 -5.34
N ASP A 23 -4.48 -0.43 -4.03
CA ASP A 23 -4.93 0.87 -3.53
C ASP A 23 -3.88 1.96 -3.72
N ALA A 24 -2.60 1.66 -3.46
CA ALA A 24 -1.50 2.57 -3.73
C ALA A 24 -1.43 2.97 -5.21
N TYR A 25 -1.60 2.00 -6.11
CA TYR A 25 -1.62 2.24 -7.55
C TYR A 25 -2.78 3.15 -7.94
N ARG A 26 -3.99 2.86 -7.45
CA ARG A 26 -5.19 3.69 -7.69
C ARG A 26 -5.04 5.10 -7.14
N LEU A 27 -4.45 5.29 -5.97
CA LEU A 27 -4.22 6.61 -5.40
C LEU A 27 -3.19 7.41 -6.20
N ALA A 28 -2.10 6.77 -6.61
CA ALA A 28 -1.04 7.43 -7.35
C ALA A 28 -1.40 7.73 -8.81
N HIS A 29 -2.19 6.87 -9.46
CA HIS A 29 -2.46 6.93 -10.90
C HIS A 29 -3.94 7.15 -11.26
N GLY A 30 -4.88 6.97 -10.34
CA GLY A 30 -6.31 6.94 -10.64
C GLY A 30 -6.90 8.27 -11.09
N LEU A 31 -6.25 9.39 -10.78
CA LEU A 31 -6.65 10.70 -11.29
C LEU A 31 -5.78 11.17 -12.47
N VAL A 32 -4.74 10.45 -12.85
CA VAL A 32 -3.89 10.83 -13.97
C VAL A 32 -4.73 10.82 -15.24
N GLY A 33 -4.80 11.97 -15.91
CA GLY A 33 -5.58 12.12 -17.14
C GLY A 33 -7.10 12.08 -16.93
N THR A 34 -7.60 12.25 -15.69
CA THR A 34 -9.04 12.43 -15.44
C THR A 34 -9.40 13.90 -15.61
N PRO A 35 -10.04 14.31 -16.73
CA PRO A 35 -10.44 15.70 -16.92
C PRO A 35 -11.62 16.06 -16.02
N GLY A 36 -11.79 17.35 -15.74
CA GLY A 36 -13.04 17.87 -15.15
C GLY A 36 -13.14 17.81 -13.62
N LEU A 37 -12.01 17.67 -12.90
CA LEU A 37 -11.98 17.98 -11.47
C LEU A 37 -12.31 19.46 -11.20
N VAL A 38 -12.07 20.31 -12.20
CA VAL A 38 -12.42 21.72 -12.24
C VAL A 38 -13.08 22.03 -13.59
N VAL A 39 -14.10 22.89 -13.59
CA VAL A 39 -14.70 23.42 -14.83
C VAL A 39 -13.71 24.38 -15.48
N PRO A 40 -13.28 24.16 -16.73
CA PRO A 40 -12.41 25.10 -17.44
C PRO A 40 -13.21 26.38 -17.73
N ALA A 41 -12.99 27.40 -16.91
CA ALA A 41 -13.66 28.68 -17.00
C ALA A 41 -12.61 29.81 -16.95
N PRO A 42 -11.87 30.05 -18.06
CA PRO A 42 -10.73 30.97 -18.08
C PRO A 42 -11.12 32.42 -17.73
N ASP A 43 -12.38 32.79 -17.96
CA ASP A 43 -12.90 34.12 -17.66
C ASP A 43 -13.30 34.29 -16.18
N TRP A 44 -13.21 33.23 -15.37
CA TRP A 44 -13.53 33.30 -13.95
C TRP A 44 -12.31 33.80 -13.16
N LEU A 45 -12.54 34.76 -12.28
CA LEU A 45 -11.54 35.23 -11.31
C LEU A 45 -10.94 34.09 -10.47
N ALA A 46 -11.72 33.02 -10.25
CA ALA A 46 -11.31 31.85 -9.47
C ALA A 46 -10.49 30.81 -10.25
N CYS A 47 -10.29 30.96 -11.56
CA CYS A 47 -9.67 29.93 -12.41
C CYS A 47 -8.29 29.48 -11.88
N ALA A 48 -7.43 30.43 -11.48
CA ALA A 48 -6.11 30.12 -10.91
C ALA A 48 -6.20 29.38 -9.57
N ALA A 49 -7.15 29.76 -8.71
CA ALA A 49 -7.36 29.10 -7.43
C ALA A 49 -7.84 27.65 -7.61
N LEU A 50 -8.71 27.41 -8.59
CA LEU A 50 -9.19 26.06 -8.88
C LEU A 50 -8.10 25.18 -9.49
N ALA A 51 -7.30 25.68 -10.43
CA ALA A 51 -6.14 24.94 -10.95
C ALA A 51 -5.12 24.60 -9.85
N GLY A 52 -4.89 25.53 -8.90
CA GLY A 52 -4.07 25.28 -7.73
C GLY A 52 -4.63 24.19 -6.82
N LEU A 53 -5.95 24.17 -6.60
CA LEU A 53 -6.63 23.13 -5.83
C LEU A 53 -6.50 21.76 -6.51
N GLU A 54 -6.73 21.67 -7.82
CA GLU A 54 -6.57 20.44 -8.59
C GLU A 54 -5.16 19.87 -8.46
N SER A 55 -4.14 20.72 -8.67
CA SER A 55 -2.74 20.34 -8.48
C SER A 55 -2.43 19.87 -7.05
N ALA A 56 -2.98 20.55 -6.04
CA ALA A 56 -2.81 20.17 -4.64
C ALA A 56 -3.44 18.81 -4.31
N VAL A 57 -4.62 18.51 -4.86
CA VAL A 57 -5.31 17.22 -4.71
C VAL A 57 -4.50 16.10 -5.37
N HIS A 58 -4.02 16.29 -6.60
CA HIS A 58 -3.14 15.31 -7.25
C HIS A 58 -1.87 15.05 -6.43
N GLY A 59 -1.21 16.10 -5.95
CA GLY A 59 -0.02 15.97 -5.11
C GLY A 59 -0.29 15.25 -3.79
N TRP A 60 -1.44 15.50 -3.16
CA TRP A 60 -1.82 14.82 -1.91
C TRP A 60 -2.11 13.33 -2.14
N LEU A 61 -2.87 12.97 -3.17
CA LEU A 61 -3.17 11.57 -3.50
C LEU A 61 -1.92 10.79 -3.89
N GLY A 62 -1.01 11.40 -4.67
CA GLY A 62 0.27 10.79 -5.01
C GLY A 62 1.12 10.48 -3.77
N ARG A 63 1.19 11.42 -2.81
CA ARG A 63 1.89 11.19 -1.53
C ARG A 63 1.23 10.10 -0.70
N LEU A 64 -0.11 10.09 -0.61
CA LEU A 64 -0.84 9.06 0.11
C LEU A 64 -0.62 7.68 -0.52
N GLY A 65 -0.70 7.57 -1.84
CA GLY A 65 -0.37 6.34 -2.58
C GLY A 65 1.04 5.85 -2.30
N GLY A 66 2.03 6.74 -2.23
CA GLY A 66 3.40 6.41 -1.84
C GLY A 66 3.51 5.82 -0.43
N LEU A 67 2.81 6.39 0.55
CA LEU A 67 2.77 5.86 1.93
C LEU A 67 2.11 4.48 1.99
N VAL A 68 1.02 4.27 1.25
CA VAL A 68 0.34 2.98 1.16
C VAL A 68 1.25 1.93 0.51
N ALA A 69 1.97 2.29 -0.56
CA ALA A 69 2.93 1.40 -1.22
C ALA A 69 4.06 0.97 -0.28
N VAL A 70 4.64 1.92 0.48
CA VAL A 70 5.67 1.61 1.49
C VAL A 70 5.13 0.64 2.54
N THR A 71 3.90 0.85 3.00
CA THR A 71 3.24 -0.04 3.96
C THR A 71 3.01 -1.44 3.38
N GLY A 72 2.50 -1.55 2.16
CA GLY A 72 2.33 -2.83 1.45
C GLY A 72 3.65 -3.57 1.26
N GLY A 73 4.71 -2.85 0.90
CA GLY A 73 6.08 -3.38 0.83
C GLY A 73 6.57 -3.95 2.16
N ALA A 74 6.37 -3.22 3.26
CA ALA A 74 6.75 -3.70 4.60
C ALA A 74 5.99 -4.98 5.00
N VAL A 75 4.68 -5.05 4.73
CA VAL A 75 3.86 -6.24 5.01
C VAL A 75 4.35 -7.43 4.19
N ARG A 76 4.68 -7.23 2.90
CA ARG A 76 5.22 -8.28 2.04
C ARG A 76 6.55 -8.84 2.56
N THR A 77 7.48 -7.96 2.94
CA THR A 77 8.77 -8.35 3.53
C THR A 77 8.56 -9.16 4.82
N ALA A 78 7.57 -8.79 5.65
CA ALA A 78 7.23 -9.55 6.84
C ALA A 78 6.72 -10.96 6.50
N VAL A 79 5.84 -11.10 5.51
CA VAL A 79 5.33 -12.40 5.02
C VAL A 79 6.47 -13.31 4.55
N GLU A 80 7.40 -12.77 3.77
CA GLU A 80 8.57 -13.52 3.30
C GLU A 80 9.44 -13.99 4.46
N SER A 81 9.63 -13.14 5.47
CA SER A 81 10.39 -13.47 6.68
C SER A 81 9.73 -14.60 7.48
N TYR A 82 8.41 -14.56 7.68
CA TYR A 82 7.68 -15.65 8.35
C TYR A 82 7.83 -16.97 7.60
N ARG A 83 7.63 -16.97 6.28
CA ARG A 83 7.78 -18.17 5.45
C ARG A 83 9.19 -18.75 5.52
N ALA A 84 10.23 -17.90 5.50
CA ALA A 84 11.61 -18.35 5.60
C ALA A 84 11.92 -19.01 6.96
N VAL A 85 11.35 -18.48 8.05
CA VAL A 85 11.48 -19.06 9.39
C VAL A 85 10.75 -20.40 9.47
N ASP A 86 9.50 -20.48 8.99
CA ASP A 86 8.71 -21.71 8.98
C ASP A 86 9.39 -22.81 8.17
N GLU A 87 9.90 -22.47 6.99
CA GLU A 87 10.61 -23.43 6.14
C GLU A 87 11.91 -23.92 6.81
N ARG A 88 12.62 -23.03 7.52
CA ARG A 88 13.80 -23.41 8.31
C ARG A 88 13.43 -24.33 9.48
N ALA A 89 12.32 -24.06 10.17
CA ALA A 89 11.83 -24.91 11.24
C ALA A 89 11.41 -26.29 10.72
N ALA A 90 10.66 -26.33 9.62
CA ALA A 90 10.24 -27.57 8.96
C ALA A 90 11.44 -28.43 8.54
N ARG A 91 12.48 -27.83 7.94
CA ARG A 91 13.73 -28.54 7.60
C ARG A 91 14.43 -29.13 8.82
N ARG A 92 14.51 -28.38 9.93
CA ARG A 92 15.12 -28.88 11.17
C ARG A 92 14.32 -30.04 11.77
N LEU A 93 13.00 -29.93 11.77
CA LEU A 93 12.11 -30.98 12.28
C LEU A 93 12.21 -32.26 11.44
N ALA A 94 12.24 -32.13 10.10
CA ALA A 94 12.37 -33.26 9.19
C ALA A 94 13.72 -34.00 9.30
N ALA A 95 14.76 -33.33 9.82
CA ALA A 95 16.08 -33.92 10.04
C ALA A 95 16.19 -34.72 11.35
N LEU A 96 15.19 -34.67 12.23
CA LEU A 96 15.19 -35.42 13.49
C LEU A 96 14.76 -36.88 13.26
N PRO A 97 15.41 -37.86 13.91
CA PRO A 97 14.96 -39.24 13.91
C PRO A 97 13.58 -39.38 14.57
N ARG A 98 12.74 -40.26 14.04
CA ARG A 98 11.36 -40.52 14.52
C ARG A 98 11.33 -41.34 15.80
#